data_AF-A0A2V8HGZ2-F1
#
_entry.id   AF-A0A2V8HGZ2-F1
#
_cell.length_a   1.000
_cell.length_b   1.000
_cell.length_c   1.000
_cell.angle_alpha   90.00
_cell.angle_beta   90.00
_cell.angle_gamma   90.00
#
_symmetry.space_group_name_H-M   'P 1'
#
loop_
_entity.id
_entity.type
_entity.pdbx_description
1 polymer ?
#
loop_
_entity_poly.entity_id
_entity_poly.type
_entity_poly.pdbx_seq_one_letter_code
_entity_poly.pdbx_strand_id
1 'polypeptide(L)'
;NPLRYKMATTELEAKFCPPFMLSAIALRRKAGVNEFSDEFVRSAAVQAMMRKAETIFDQEIENQGFARMLSIVEVETEDGRLLTQESGPYRGGPERPFTREELRDKFMECGSLVLPQERLAAIFERIEHFEQIGRVGEFTSMLIAPALAPA
;
A
#
# COMPACT_ATOMS: atom_id res chain seq x y z
N ASN A 1 -17.08 1.84 -16.39
CA ASN A 1 -16.51 2.52 -15.20
C ASN A 1 -15.85 1.51 -14.29
N PRO A 2 -14.60 1.73 -13.86
CA PRO A 2 -13.96 0.88 -12.85
C PRO A 2 -14.75 0.95 -11.53
N LEU A 3 -14.68 -0.11 -10.73
CA LEU A 3 -15.23 -0.15 -9.38
C LEU A 3 -14.60 0.98 -8.55
N ARG A 4 -15.43 1.86 -7.99
CA ARG A 4 -14.99 3.00 -7.17
C ARG A 4 -15.95 3.22 -6.02
N TYR A 5 -15.46 3.05 -4.79
CA TYR A 5 -16.21 3.38 -3.58
C TYR A 5 -15.91 4.81 -3.15
N LYS A 6 -16.96 5.54 -2.73
CA LYS A 6 -16.82 6.84 -2.08
C LYS A 6 -16.45 6.72 -0.61
N MET A 7 -16.89 5.63 0.03
CA MET A 7 -16.63 5.33 1.43
C MET A 7 -16.40 3.83 1.55
N ALA A 8 -15.30 3.43 2.17
CA ALA A 8 -14.99 2.02 2.43
C ALA A 8 -15.38 1.63 3.86
N THR A 9 -15.88 0.42 4.04
CA THR A 9 -16.18 -0.19 5.35
C THR A 9 -15.48 -1.53 5.54
N THR A 10 -14.85 -2.06 4.50
CA THR A 10 -14.08 -3.30 4.50
C THR A 10 -12.74 -3.12 3.78
N GLU A 11 -11.80 -4.04 4.04
CA GLU A 11 -10.52 -4.18 3.34
C GLU A 11 -10.73 -4.19 1.81
N LEU A 12 -11.69 -4.99 1.33
CA LEU A 12 -11.88 -5.17 -0.11
C LEU A 12 -12.39 -3.90 -0.78
N GLU A 13 -13.33 -3.20 -0.14
CA GLU A 13 -13.81 -1.89 -0.63
C GLU A 13 -12.69 -0.85 -0.64
N ALA A 14 -11.84 -0.85 0.39
CA ALA A 14 -10.71 0.05 0.52
C ALA A 14 -9.74 -0.03 -0.68
N LYS A 15 -9.55 -1.22 -1.28
CA LYS A 15 -8.71 -1.40 -2.48
C LYS A 15 -9.21 -0.63 -3.70
N PHE A 16 -10.48 -0.25 -3.72
CA PHE A 16 -11.13 0.49 -4.80
C PHE A 16 -11.70 1.84 -4.33
N CYS A 17 -11.13 2.41 -3.25
CA CYS A 17 -11.60 3.66 -2.66
C CYS A 17 -10.48 4.70 -2.57
N PRO A 18 -10.36 5.63 -3.53
CA PRO A 18 -9.37 6.70 -3.47
C PRO A 18 -9.45 7.59 -2.22
N PRO A 19 -10.63 7.99 -1.72
CA PRO A 19 -10.74 8.70 -0.44
C PRO A 19 -10.10 7.95 0.73
N PHE A 20 -10.27 6.63 0.79
CA PHE A 20 -9.61 5.79 1.79
C PHE A 20 -8.09 5.82 1.63
N MET A 21 -7.57 5.62 0.41
CA MET A 21 -6.13 5.60 0.15
C MET A 21 -5.46 6.91 0.57
N LEU A 22 -6.09 8.06 0.26
CA LEU A 22 -5.61 9.37 0.70
C LEU A 22 -5.68 9.53 2.22
N SER A 23 -6.75 9.02 2.85
CA SER A 23 -6.92 9.05 4.31
C SER A 23 -5.84 8.26 5.05
N ALA A 24 -5.49 7.07 4.55
CA ALA A 24 -4.42 6.25 5.13
C ALA A 24 -3.07 6.98 5.08
N ILE A 25 -2.74 7.58 3.93
CA ILE A 25 -1.52 8.37 3.76
C ILE A 25 -1.53 9.62 4.67
N ALA A 26 -2.65 10.33 4.77
CA ALA A 26 -2.76 11.51 5.63
C ALA A 26 -2.55 11.18 7.12
N LEU A 27 -3.08 10.04 7.59
CA LEU A 27 -3.08 9.67 9.01
C LEU A 27 -1.84 8.87 9.43
N ARG A 28 -1.30 8.03 8.54
CA ARG A 28 -0.21 7.10 8.85
C ARG A 28 1.04 7.31 8.00
N ARG A 29 0.99 8.19 6.99
CA ARG A 29 2.04 8.37 5.98
C ARG A 29 2.38 7.07 5.23
N LYS A 30 1.48 6.10 5.28
CA LYS A 30 1.64 4.76 4.72
C LYS A 30 0.26 4.18 4.37
N ALA A 31 0.25 3.26 3.41
CA ALA A 31 -0.91 2.48 3.01
C ALA A 31 -0.46 1.04 2.73
N GLY A 32 0.07 0.37 3.76
CA GLY A 32 0.54 -1.02 3.72
C GLY A 32 -0.55 -2.01 4.12
N VAL A 33 -0.20 -3.30 4.23
CA VAL A 33 -1.17 -4.37 4.57
C VAL A 33 -1.91 -4.11 5.89
N ASN A 34 -1.24 -3.47 6.86
CA ASN A 34 -1.83 -3.16 8.16
C ASN A 34 -2.91 -2.07 8.06
N GLU A 35 -2.69 -1.06 7.22
CA GLU A 35 -3.68 0.00 6.98
C GLU A 35 -4.89 -0.52 6.21
N PHE A 36 -4.78 -1.61 5.45
CA PHE A 36 -5.93 -2.18 4.75
C PHE A 36 -6.80 -3.12 5.62
N SER A 37 -6.49 -3.30 6.90
CA SER A 37 -7.33 -4.10 7.80
C SER A 37 -8.73 -3.50 7.99
N ASP A 38 -9.75 -4.36 8.14
CA ASP A 38 -11.13 -3.94 8.45
C ASP A 38 -11.22 -3.05 9.70
N GLU A 39 -10.34 -3.28 10.69
CA GLU A 39 -10.25 -2.45 11.90
C GLU A 39 -9.81 -1.02 11.56
N PHE A 40 -8.72 -0.88 10.81
CA PHE A 40 -8.23 0.44 10.43
C PHE A 40 -9.22 1.17 9.52
N VAL A 41 -9.76 0.48 8.51
CA VAL A 41 -10.76 1.03 7.58
C VAL A 41 -11.96 1.59 8.34
N ARG A 42 -12.49 0.86 9.33
CA ARG A 42 -13.67 1.27 10.11
C ARG A 42 -13.36 2.24 11.25
N SER A 43 -12.10 2.53 11.52
CA SER A 43 -11.71 3.42 12.62
C SER A 43 -12.32 4.82 12.45
N ALA A 44 -12.72 5.44 13.57
CA ALA A 44 -13.39 6.74 13.55
C ALA A 44 -12.57 7.83 12.84
N ALA A 45 -11.24 7.82 13.02
CA ALA A 45 -10.33 8.77 12.39
C ALA A 45 -10.29 8.61 10.86
N VAL A 46 -10.19 7.38 10.36
CA VAL A 46 -10.17 7.09 8.92
C VAL A 46 -11.52 7.44 8.29
N GLN A 47 -12.62 7.05 8.93
CA GLN A 47 -13.96 7.38 8.45
C GLN A 47 -14.20 8.91 8.42
N ALA A 48 -13.66 9.66 9.39
CA ALA A 48 -13.73 11.12 9.39
C ALA A 48 -12.88 11.76 8.29
N MET A 49 -11.67 11.24 8.04
CA MET A 49 -10.80 11.75 6.99
C MET A 49 -11.36 11.46 5.59
N MET A 50 -11.95 10.29 5.35
CA MET A 50 -12.55 9.97 4.06
C MET A 50 -13.66 10.93 3.65
N ARG A 51 -14.44 11.44 4.62
CA ARG A 51 -15.47 12.46 4.37
C ARG A 51 -14.92 13.80 3.89
N LYS A 52 -13.63 14.05 4.06
CA LYS A 52 -12.93 15.26 3.61
C LYS A 52 -12.24 15.08 2.26
N ALA A 53 -12.29 13.88 1.67
CA ALA A 53 -11.60 13.57 0.42
C ALA A 53 -12.62 13.22 -0.67
N GLU A 54 -12.47 13.84 -1.83
CA GLU A 54 -13.24 13.53 -3.02
C GLU A 54 -12.32 13.32 -4.23
N THR A 55 -12.83 12.63 -5.25
CA THR A 55 -12.13 12.43 -6.51
C THR A 55 -12.91 13.12 -7.60
N ILE A 56 -12.25 14.04 -8.29
CA ILE A 56 -12.83 14.84 -9.36
C ILE A 56 -12.26 14.33 -10.69
N PHE A 57 -13.11 14.26 -11.71
CA PHE A 57 -12.64 13.99 -13.07
C PHE A 57 -12.14 15.30 -13.68
N ASP A 58 -10.93 15.26 -14.22
CA ASP A 58 -10.31 16.41 -14.88
C ASP A 58 -10.06 16.07 -16.35
N GLN A 59 -10.68 16.86 -17.25
CA GLN A 59 -10.61 16.63 -18.69
C GLN A 59 -9.22 16.91 -19.26
N GLU A 60 -8.47 17.86 -18.69
CA GLU A 60 -7.11 18.18 -19.15
C GLU A 60 -6.14 17.08 -18.76
N ILE A 61 -6.33 16.43 -17.60
CA ILE A 61 -5.60 15.22 -17.24
C ILE A 61 -5.96 14.07 -18.17
N GLU A 62 -7.24 13.84 -18.45
CA GLU A 62 -7.68 12.78 -19.37
C GLU A 62 -7.10 12.95 -20.78
N ASN A 63 -7.04 14.19 -21.28
CA ASN A 63 -6.50 14.52 -22.60
C ASN A 63 -5.00 14.22 -22.74
N GLN A 64 -4.24 14.17 -21.63
CA GLN A 64 -2.83 13.77 -21.63
C GLN A 64 -2.63 12.26 -21.82
N GLY A 65 -3.72 11.49 -21.77
CA GLY A 65 -3.75 10.06 -22.03
C GLY A 65 -3.14 9.22 -20.91
N PHE A 66 -3.11 7.90 -21.11
CA PHE A 66 -2.73 6.92 -20.08
C PHE A 66 -1.22 6.66 -19.97
N ALA A 67 -0.39 7.38 -20.74
CA ALA A 67 1.06 7.20 -20.71
C ALA A 67 1.66 7.54 -19.33
N ARG A 68 0.99 8.41 -18.56
CA ARG A 68 1.29 8.68 -17.16
C ARG A 68 -0.02 8.68 -16.38
N MET A 69 -0.11 7.89 -15.30
CA MET A 69 -1.21 8.05 -14.34
C MET A 69 -0.96 9.34 -13.57
N LEU A 70 -1.51 10.44 -14.08
CA LEU A 70 -1.42 11.75 -13.47
C LEU A 70 -2.61 11.96 -12.54
N SER A 71 -2.34 12.56 -11.41
CA SER A 71 -3.34 13.02 -10.46
C SER A 71 -2.84 14.31 -9.85
N ILE A 72 -3.73 15.26 -9.65
CA ILE A 72 -3.46 16.47 -8.88
C ILE A 72 -4.08 16.25 -7.50
N VAL A 73 -3.28 16.46 -6.47
CA VAL A 73 -3.77 16.46 -5.09
C VAL A 73 -3.85 17.89 -4.62
N GLU A 74 -5.05 18.29 -4.22
CA GLU A 74 -5.33 19.59 -3.62
C GLU A 74 -5.72 19.38 -2.15
N VAL A 75 -5.14 20.18 -1.27
CA VAL A 75 -5.42 20.17 0.16
C VAL A 75 -5.72 21.59 0.62
N GLU A 76 -6.97 21.83 0.99
CA GLU A 76 -7.36 23.02 1.72
C GLU A 76 -7.10 22.82 3.22
N THR A 77 -6.28 23.68 3.80
CA THR A 77 -5.93 23.62 5.22
C THR A 77 -6.88 24.49 6.06
N GLU A 78 -6.95 24.25 7.37
CA GLU A 78 -7.89 24.97 8.25
C GLU A 78 -7.66 26.49 8.32
N ASP A 79 -6.46 26.97 7.95
CA ASP A 79 -6.15 28.40 7.83
C ASP A 79 -6.50 29.00 6.45
N GLY A 80 -7.15 28.22 5.58
CA GLY A 80 -7.62 28.63 4.25
C GLY A 80 -6.57 28.55 3.15
N ARG A 81 -5.34 28.09 3.41
CA ARG A 81 -4.37 27.86 2.34
C ARG A 81 -4.75 26.64 1.51
N LEU A 82 -4.67 26.81 0.19
CA LEU A 82 -4.75 25.72 -0.78
C LEU A 82 -3.33 25.27 -1.18
N LEU A 83 -3.03 24.00 -0.95
CA LEU A 83 -1.79 23.36 -1.38
C LEU A 83 -2.10 22.44 -2.56
N THR A 84 -1.43 22.64 -3.69
CA THR A 84 -1.64 21.84 -4.90
C THR A 84 -0.34 21.16 -5.31
N GLN A 85 -0.42 19.87 -5.64
CA GLN A 85 0.72 19.08 -6.09
C GLN A 85 0.31 18.10 -7.19
N GLU A 86 1.00 18.18 -8.33
CA GLU A 86 0.91 17.15 -9.36
C GLU A 86 1.66 15.89 -8.93
N SER A 87 1.09 14.72 -9.22
CA SER A 87 1.72 13.43 -8.98
C SER A 87 2.91 13.25 -9.92
N GLY A 88 4.08 12.96 -9.34
CA GLY A 88 5.22 12.46 -10.10
C GLY A 88 5.16 10.93 -10.32
N PRO A 89 6.23 10.34 -10.86
CA PRO A 89 6.38 8.89 -10.91
C PRO A 89 6.18 8.25 -9.53
N TYR A 90 5.35 7.21 -9.49
CA TYR A 90 5.02 6.53 -8.23
C TYR A 90 6.18 5.63 -7.78
N ARG A 91 6.42 5.59 -6.46
CA ARG A 91 7.46 4.76 -5.85
C ARG A 91 7.12 3.28 -6.03
N GLY A 92 8.10 2.48 -6.46
CA GLY A 92 7.94 1.08 -6.85
C GLY A 92 7.67 0.87 -8.35
N GLY A 93 7.43 1.93 -9.12
CA GLY A 93 7.28 1.86 -10.57
C GLY A 93 8.64 1.79 -11.31
N PRO A 94 8.65 1.51 -12.62
CA PRO A 94 9.88 1.39 -13.41
C PRO A 94 10.78 2.65 -13.36
N GLU A 95 10.18 3.84 -13.32
CA GLU A 95 10.90 5.12 -13.26
C GLU A 95 11.40 5.47 -11.85
N ARG A 96 10.81 4.86 -10.81
CA ARG A 96 11.16 5.12 -9.42
C ARG A 96 11.10 3.81 -8.63
N PRO A 97 11.99 2.84 -8.93
CA PRO A 97 11.95 1.52 -8.32
C PRO A 97 12.21 1.60 -6.82
N PHE A 98 11.77 0.58 -6.09
CA PHE A 98 12.13 0.48 -4.68
C PHE A 98 13.64 0.26 -4.51
N THR A 99 14.21 0.84 -3.46
CA THR A 99 15.55 0.45 -3.00
C THR A 99 15.51 -0.96 -2.43
N ARG A 100 16.68 -1.58 -2.24
CA ARG A 100 16.75 -2.91 -1.63
C ARG A 100 16.19 -2.93 -0.21
N GLU A 101 16.45 -1.88 0.56
CA GLU A 101 15.93 -1.70 1.92
C GLU A 101 14.39 -1.59 1.91
N GLU A 102 13.83 -0.82 0.97
CA GLU A 102 12.38 -0.68 0.82
C GLU A 102 11.70 -2.01 0.43
N LEU A 103 12.35 -2.81 -0.41
CA LEU A 103 11.89 -4.17 -0.74
C LEU A 103 11.94 -5.08 0.49
N ARG A 104 13.00 -4.99 1.30
CA ARG A 104 13.12 -5.71 2.57
C ARG A 104 12.00 -5.33 3.51
N ASP A 105 11.79 -4.04 3.76
CA ASP A 105 10.74 -3.55 4.66
C ASP A 105 9.35 -4.02 4.21
N LYS A 106 9.06 -3.94 2.91
CA LYS A 106 7.80 -4.44 2.35
C LYS A 106 7.65 -5.95 2.51
N PHE A 107 8.72 -6.71 2.29
CA PHE A 107 8.72 -8.17 2.48
C PHE A 107 8.45 -8.53 3.95
N MET A 108 9.16 -7.88 4.87
CA MET A 108 8.99 -8.10 6.31
C MET A 108 7.57 -7.76 6.76
N GLU A 109 7.02 -6.63 6.30
CA GLU A 109 5.66 -6.21 6.62
C GLU A 109 4.62 -7.23 6.11
N CYS A 110 4.65 -7.59 4.84
CA CYS A 110 3.70 -8.55 4.27
C CYS A 110 3.81 -9.93 4.94
N GLY A 111 5.05 -10.39 5.17
CA GLY A 111 5.30 -11.70 5.77
C GLY A 111 4.94 -11.79 7.25
N SER A 112 4.96 -10.66 7.98
CA SER A 112 4.69 -10.62 9.43
C SER A 112 3.30 -11.11 9.80
N LEU A 113 2.36 -11.11 8.84
CA LEU A 113 1.01 -11.64 9.02
C LEU A 113 0.98 -13.17 9.21
N VAL A 114 2.05 -13.88 8.82
CA VAL A 114 2.06 -15.35 8.76
C VAL A 114 3.32 -16.00 9.32
N LEU A 115 4.43 -15.27 9.45
CA LEU A 115 5.71 -15.81 9.94
C LEU A 115 6.39 -14.86 10.93
N PRO A 116 7.18 -15.41 11.89
CA PRO A 116 8.00 -14.60 12.79
C PRO A 116 9.09 -13.79 12.06
N GLN A 117 9.45 -12.65 12.63
CA GLN A 117 10.41 -11.70 12.04
C GLN A 117 11.78 -12.34 11.75
N GLU A 118 12.29 -13.18 12.65
CA GLU A 118 13.60 -13.83 12.49
C GLU A 118 13.60 -14.77 11.28
N ARG A 119 12.48 -15.47 11.07
CA ARG A 119 12.30 -16.37 9.93
C ARG A 119 12.20 -15.59 8.62
N LEU A 120 11.45 -14.49 8.62
CA LEU A 120 11.36 -13.61 7.45
C LEU A 120 12.72 -13.02 7.08
N ALA A 121 13.49 -12.56 8.06
CA ALA A 121 14.84 -12.06 7.81
C ALA A 121 15.72 -13.15 7.17
N ALA A 122 15.69 -14.38 7.70
CA ALA A 122 16.44 -15.49 7.11
C ALA A 122 15.97 -15.86 5.69
N ILE A 123 14.67 -15.81 5.41
CA ILE A 123 14.13 -16.05 4.06
C ILE A 123 14.61 -14.96 3.10
N PHE A 124 14.54 -13.69 3.49
CA PHE A 124 14.96 -12.58 2.65
C PHE A 124 16.45 -12.68 2.29
N GLU A 125 17.32 -12.97 3.27
CA GLU A 125 18.75 -13.20 3.02
C GLU A 125 19.00 -14.39 2.07
N ARG A 126 18.18 -15.46 2.15
CA ARG A 126 18.26 -16.56 1.18
C ARG A 126 17.80 -16.17 -0.22
N ILE A 127 16.81 -15.29 -0.35
CA ILE A 127 16.37 -14.74 -1.65
C ILE A 127 17.48 -13.90 -2.29
N GLU A 128 18.23 -13.12 -1.50
CA GLU A 128 19.35 -12.30 -2.00
C GLU A 128 20.53 -13.13 -2.51
N HIS A 129 20.63 -14.40 -2.10
CA HIS A 129 21.68 -15.35 -2.49
C HIS A 129 21.08 -16.62 -3.11
N PHE A 130 19.98 -16.48 -3.84
CA PHE A 130 19.19 -17.60 -4.32
C PHE A 130 19.98 -18.54 -5.24
N GLU A 131 20.90 -18.00 -6.03
CA GLU A 131 21.79 -18.75 -6.93
C GLU A 131 22.74 -19.72 -6.20
N GLN A 132 22.93 -19.53 -4.89
CA GLN A 132 23.82 -20.34 -4.05
C GLN A 132 23.07 -21.50 -3.37
N ILE A 133 21.75 -21.59 -3.57
CA ILE A 133 20.93 -22.63 -2.96
C ILE A 133 21.11 -23.93 -3.74
N GLY A 134 21.76 -24.91 -3.11
CA GLY A 134 21.99 -26.22 -3.72
C GLY A 134 20.71 -27.05 -3.91
N ARG A 135 19.77 -26.99 -2.96
CA ARG A 135 18.49 -27.71 -3.01
C ARG A 135 17.32 -26.76 -2.74
N VAL A 136 16.47 -26.56 -3.73
CA VAL A 136 15.26 -25.71 -3.59
C VAL A 136 14.34 -26.17 -2.45
N GLY A 137 14.33 -27.46 -2.10
CA GLY A 137 13.57 -27.99 -0.97
C GLY A 137 13.98 -27.41 0.39
N GLU A 138 15.25 -27.03 0.56
CA GLU A 138 15.71 -26.35 1.78
C GLU A 138 15.07 -24.96 1.89
N PHE A 139 15.02 -24.22 0.78
CA PHE A 139 14.37 -22.92 0.72
C PHE A 139 12.86 -23.01 0.96
N THR A 140 12.16 -23.90 0.25
CA THR A 140 10.69 -24.00 0.38
C THR A 140 10.26 -24.45 1.77
N SER A 141 11.09 -25.24 2.47
CA SER A 141 10.82 -25.61 3.87
C SER A 141 10.75 -24.40 4.81
N MET A 142 11.49 -23.33 4.52
CA MET A 142 11.47 -22.09 5.30
C MET A 142 10.16 -21.32 5.14
N LEU A 143 9.47 -21.48 4.01
CA LEU A 143 8.23 -20.77 3.67
C LEU A 143 6.98 -21.38 4.35
N ILE A 144 7.11 -22.57 4.93
CA ILE A 144 5.99 -23.27 5.57
C ILE A 144 5.75 -22.62 6.94
N ALA A 145 4.56 -22.03 7.11
CA ALA A 145 4.08 -21.63 8.42
C ALA A 145 3.87 -22.88 9.29
N PRO A 146 4.22 -22.86 10.59
CA PRO A 146 3.73 -23.89 11.49
C PRO A 146 2.21 -23.92 11.37
N ALA A 147 1.61 -25.13 11.36
CA ALA A 147 0.16 -25.26 11.31
C ALA A 147 -0.45 -24.35 12.38
N LEU A 148 -1.34 -23.44 11.96
CA LEU A 148 -2.10 -22.61 12.91
C LEU A 148 -2.75 -23.56 13.91
N ALA A 149 -2.39 -23.43 15.19
CA ALA A 149 -3.18 -24.07 16.23
C ALA A 149 -4.63 -23.55 16.05
N PRO A 150 -5.64 -24.44 16.04
CA PRO A 150 -7.02 -23.98 15.94
C PRO A 150 -7.30 -23.02 17.10
N ALA A 151 -7.99 -21.92 16.76
CA ALA A 151 -8.44 -20.91 17.71
C ALA A 151 -9.38 -21.50 18.78
#